data_AF-A0A1A8EIL0-F1
#
_entry.id   AF-A0A1A8EIL0-F1
#
_cell.length_a   1.000
_cell.length_b   1.000
_cell.length_c   1.000
_cell.angle_alpha   90.00
_cell.angle_beta   90.00
_cell.angle_gamma   90.00
#
_symmetry.space_group_name_H-M   'P 1'
#
loop_
_entity.id
_entity.type
_entity.pdbx_description
1 polymer ?
#
loop_
_entity_poly.entity_id
_entity_poly.type
_entity_poly.pdbx_seq_one_letter_code
_entity_poly.pdbx_strand_id
1 'polypeptide(L)'
;ALPLHQFSRKDQGVYKAVLSDDRGKDSSVIDISGTVFDDIINAIAHIAGASASDLVMQCTPEGIRLQCYMNYYTEEMKTVSKPKY
;
A
#
# COMPACT_ATOMS: atom_id res chain seq x y z
N ALA A 1 15.26 -10.60 -3.86
CA ALA A 1 14.02 -9.95 -3.43
C ALA A 1 13.23 -9.57 -4.68
N LEU A 2 11.90 -9.80 -4.70
CA LEU A 2 11.04 -9.21 -5.73
C LEU A 2 10.89 -7.72 -5.38
N PRO A 3 11.42 -6.78 -6.19
CA PRO A 3 11.31 -5.37 -5.88
C PRO A 3 9.89 -4.91 -6.25
N LEU A 4 8.96 -5.02 -5.31
CA LEU A 4 7.64 -4.39 -5.39
C LEU A 4 7.80 -2.93 -4.93
N HIS A 5 8.37 -2.09 -5.79
CA HIS A 5 8.69 -0.70 -5.43
C HIS A 5 7.42 0.11 -5.11
N GLN A 6 6.28 -0.24 -5.71
CA GLN A 6 4.98 0.39 -5.50
C GLN A 6 3.86 -0.65 -5.63
N PHE A 7 3.59 -1.38 -4.53
CA PHE A 7 2.48 -2.31 -4.45
C PHE A 7 1.14 -1.60 -4.68
N SER A 8 0.37 -2.13 -5.64
CA SER A 8 -0.87 -1.54 -6.13
C SER A 8 -1.85 -2.62 -6.57
N ARG A 9 -3.06 -2.22 -7.01
CA ARG A 9 -4.06 -3.15 -7.56
C ARG A 9 -3.54 -3.98 -8.74
N LYS A 10 -2.52 -3.51 -9.47
CA LYS A 10 -1.89 -4.25 -10.56
C LYS A 10 -1.18 -5.52 -10.10
N ASP A 11 -0.83 -5.59 -8.82
CA ASP A 11 -0.15 -6.73 -8.20
C ASP A 11 -1.13 -7.77 -7.67
N GLN A 12 -2.45 -7.58 -7.83
CA GLN A 12 -3.40 -8.63 -7.46
C GLN A 12 -3.24 -9.87 -8.35
N GLY A 13 -3.25 -11.04 -7.72
CA GLY A 13 -3.26 -12.30 -8.45
C GLY A 13 -2.72 -13.46 -7.62
N VAL A 14 -2.55 -14.59 -8.31
CA VAL A 14 -2.02 -15.82 -7.74
C VAL A 14 -0.56 -15.99 -8.14
N TYR A 15 0.31 -16.02 -7.15
CA TYR A 15 1.74 -16.18 -7.30
C TYR A 15 2.14 -17.61 -6.95
N LYS A 16 2.95 -18.23 -7.81
CA LYS A 16 3.46 -19.58 -7.58
C LYS A 16 4.98 -19.58 -7.57
N ALA A 17 5.55 -19.97 -6.44
CA ALA A 17 6.96 -20.30 -6.34
C ALA A 17 7.14 -21.80 -6.60
N VAL A 18 8.13 -22.15 -7.42
CA VAL A 18 8.46 -23.54 -7.74
C VAL A 18 9.94 -23.75 -7.48
N LEU A 19 10.26 -24.69 -6.61
CA LEU A 19 11.62 -25.17 -6.36
C LEU A 19 11.74 -26.56 -6.99
N SER A 20 12.78 -26.79 -7.79
CA SER A 20 13.01 -28.10 -8.39
C SER A 20 14.50 -28.43 -8.36
N ASP A 21 14.83 -29.63 -7.94
CA ASP A 21 16.16 -30.23 -8.01
C ASP A 21 16.07 -31.67 -8.56
N ASP A 22 17.18 -32.42 -8.51
CA ASP A 22 17.27 -33.82 -8.94
C ASP A 22 16.49 -34.79 -8.04
N ARG A 23 16.10 -34.36 -6.84
CA ARG A 23 15.37 -35.17 -5.85
C ARG A 23 13.86 -34.94 -5.92
N GLY A 24 13.42 -33.85 -6.55
CA GLY A 24 12.00 -33.61 -6.79
C GLY A 24 11.64 -32.14 -7.05
N LYS A 25 10.34 -31.87 -6.89
CA LYS A 25 9.74 -30.56 -7.13
C LYS A 25 8.81 -30.20 -5.98
N ASP A 26 9.03 -29.03 -5.40
CA ASP A 26 8.12 -28.41 -4.44
C ASP A 26 7.50 -27.15 -5.04
N SER A 27 6.26 -26.83 -4.64
CA SER A 27 5.63 -25.60 -5.07
C SER A 27 4.74 -24.97 -4.01
N SER A 28 4.92 -23.67 -3.81
CA SER A 28 4.09 -22.84 -2.94
C SER A 28 3.24 -21.89 -3.78
N VAL A 29 1.98 -21.72 -3.41
CA VAL A 29 1.03 -20.82 -4.08
C VAL A 29 0.50 -19.82 -3.06
N ILE A 30 0.47 -18.54 -3.43
CA ILE A 30 -0.09 -17.45 -2.64
C ILE A 30 -1.07 -16.67 -3.52
N ASP A 31 -2.32 -16.58 -3.09
CA ASP A 31 -3.33 -15.72 -3.70
C ASP A 31 -3.41 -14.41 -2.92
N ILE A 32 -3.06 -13.30 -3.57
CA ILE A 32 -3.11 -11.95 -2.99
C ILE A 32 -4.26 -11.11 -3.56
N SER A 33 -5.34 -11.76 -4.01
CA SER A 33 -6.56 -11.09 -4.44
C SER A 33 -7.58 -10.89 -3.30
N GLY A 34 -8.63 -10.10 -3.58
CA GLY A 34 -9.75 -9.93 -2.67
C GLY A 34 -9.36 -9.39 -1.29
N THR A 35 -9.77 -10.07 -0.22
CA THR A 35 -9.54 -9.64 1.16
C THR A 35 -8.06 -9.60 1.52
N VAL A 36 -7.24 -10.51 0.98
CA VAL A 36 -5.80 -10.53 1.23
C VAL A 36 -5.14 -9.26 0.69
N PHE A 37 -5.58 -8.79 -0.48
CA PHE A 37 -5.13 -7.51 -1.01
C PHE A 37 -5.48 -6.35 -0.08
N ASP A 38 -6.74 -6.29 0.35
CA ASP A 38 -7.24 -5.22 1.23
C ASP A 38 -6.47 -5.19 2.56
N ASP A 39 -6.15 -6.36 3.12
CA ASP A 39 -5.34 -6.49 4.33
C ASP A 39 -3.91 -5.99 4.13
N ILE A 40 -3.29 -6.29 2.99
CA ILE A 40 -1.96 -5.75 2.64
C ILE A 40 -2.02 -4.23 2.51
N ILE A 41 -3.01 -3.67 1.80
CA ILE A 41 -3.17 -2.22 1.67
C ILE A 41 -3.37 -1.55 3.03
N ASN A 42 -4.18 -2.14 3.92
CA ASN A 42 -4.39 -1.64 5.27
C ASN A 42 -3.08 -1.64 6.09
N ALA A 43 -2.29 -2.71 6.00
CA ALA A 43 -0.99 -2.79 6.67
C ALA A 43 0.00 -1.73 6.15
N ILE A 44 0.07 -1.54 4.83
CA ILE A 44 0.90 -0.49 4.22
C ILE A 44 0.40 0.89 4.63
N ALA A 45 -0.92 1.12 4.66
CA ALA A 45 -1.51 2.40 5.07
C ALA A 45 -1.16 2.75 6.52
N HIS A 46 -1.14 1.76 7.43
CA HIS A 46 -0.71 1.97 8.80
C HIS A 46 0.76 2.39 8.90
N ILE A 47 1.65 1.73 8.16
CA ILE A 47 3.09 2.05 8.12
C ILE A 47 3.33 3.42 7.48
N ALA A 48 2.67 3.71 6.36
CA ALA A 48 2.72 5.00 5.68
C ALA A 48 2.18 6.13 6.57
N GLY A 49 1.06 5.87 7.27
CA GLY A 49 0.46 6.74 8.27
C GLY A 49 1.45 7.20 9.34
N ALA A 50 2.24 6.26 9.87
CA ALA A 50 3.26 6.54 10.88
C ALA A 50 4.44 7.39 10.35
N SER A 51 4.62 7.46 9.02
CA SER A 51 5.64 8.31 8.38
C SER A 51 5.17 9.72 8.04
N ALA A 52 3.91 10.06 8.34
CA ALA A 52 3.35 11.36 8.01
C ALA A 52 4.14 12.50 8.66
N SER A 53 4.48 13.51 7.86
CA SER A 53 4.96 14.79 8.38
C SER A 53 3.86 15.50 9.15
N ASP A 54 4.24 16.54 9.89
CA ASP A 54 3.29 17.50 10.42
C ASP A 54 2.39 18.07 9.32
N LEU A 55 1.16 18.41 9.71
CA LEU A 55 0.19 19.05 8.81
C LEU A 55 0.65 20.47 8.49
N VAL A 56 0.81 20.77 7.21
CA VAL A 56 1.16 22.08 6.69
C VAL A 56 -0.09 22.76 6.14
N MET A 57 -0.30 24.00 6.56
CA MET A 57 -1.33 24.88 6.02
C MET A 57 -0.70 25.88 5.05
N GLN A 58 -1.26 26.02 3.86
CA GLN A 58 -0.81 26.97 2.84
C GLN A 58 -1.99 27.77 2.30
N CYS A 59 -1.86 29.09 2.28
CA CYS A 59 -2.81 29.96 1.58
C CYS A 59 -2.51 29.93 0.07
N THR A 60 -3.52 29.68 -0.75
CA THR A 60 -3.46 29.75 -2.22
C THR A 60 -4.54 30.72 -2.73
N PRO A 61 -4.47 31.20 -3.98
CA PRO A 61 -5.51 32.06 -4.55
C PRO A 61 -6.92 31.44 -4.51
N GLU A 62 -7.00 30.11 -4.53
CA GLU A 62 -8.23 29.33 -4.51
C GLU A 62 -8.75 29.03 -3.08
N GLY A 63 -7.95 29.30 -2.04
CA GLY A 63 -8.35 29.09 -0.64
C GLY A 63 -7.22 28.63 0.29
N ILE A 64 -7.54 27.76 1.24
CA ILE A 64 -6.59 27.18 2.19
C ILE A 64 -6.33 25.72 1.81
N ARG A 65 -5.07 25.35 1.65
CA ARG A 65 -4.61 23.99 1.43
C ARG A 65 -4.05 23.40 2.71
N LEU A 66 -4.58 22.25 3.11
CA LEU A 66 -4.03 21.42 4.19
C LEU A 66 -3.32 20.23 3.54
N GLN A 67 -2.04 20.03 3.84
CA GLN A 67 -1.21 18.98 3.24
C GLN A 67 -0.27 18.34 4.25
N CYS A 68 0.08 17.08 4.04
CA CYS A 68 1.17 16.39 4.75
C CYS A 68 1.94 15.54 3.75
N TYR A 69 3.16 15.16 4.10
CA TYR A 69 4.01 14.29 3.28
C TYR A 69 4.13 12.93 3.95
N MET A 70 4.20 11.87 3.15
CA MET A 70 4.38 10.49 3.61
C MET A 70 5.46 9.82 2.77
N ASN A 71 6.16 8.83 3.33
CA ASN A 71 7.19 8.08 2.60
C ASN A 71 6.60 7.15 1.53
N TYR A 72 5.33 6.80 1.65
CA TYR A 72 4.62 5.96 0.70
C TYR A 72 3.16 6.38 0.62
N TYR A 73 2.62 6.41 -0.60
CA TYR A 73 1.20 6.62 -0.85
C TYR A 73 0.80 5.80 -2.08
N THR A 74 -0.39 5.18 -2.03
CA THR A 74 -1.01 4.52 -3.17
C THR A 74 -2.51 4.84 -3.17
N GLU A 75 -3.13 4.88 -4.35
CA GLU A 75 -4.53 5.31 -4.52
C GLU A 75 -5.53 4.38 -3.82
N GLU A 76 -5.14 3.15 -3.53
CA GLU A 76 -5.97 2.17 -2.82
C GLU A 76 -6.09 2.47 -1.32
N MET A 77 -5.26 3.35 -0.76
CA MET A 77 -5.36 3.76 0.64
C MET A 77 -6.61 4.60 0.87
N LYS A 78 -7.46 4.17 1.81
CA LYS A 78 -8.65 4.93 2.19
C LYS A 78 -8.25 6.17 2.97
N THR A 79 -8.57 7.35 2.44
CA THR A 79 -8.47 8.62 3.16
C THR A 79 -9.83 9.00 3.70
N VAL A 80 -9.90 9.32 4.99
CA VAL A 80 -11.13 9.82 5.63
C VAL A 80 -10.80 11.15 6.26
N SER A 81 -11.37 12.24 5.73
CA SER A 81 -11.38 13.53 6.42
C SER A 81 -12.69 13.63 7.22
N LYS A 82 -12.57 13.85 8.53
CA LYS A 82 -13.72 14.21 9.35
C LYS A 82 -13.50 15.61 9.90
N PRO A 83 -14.41 16.58 9.65
CA PRO A 83 -14.37 17.84 10.36
C PRO A 83 -14.56 17.54 11.85
N LYS A 84 -13.65 18.03 12.69
CA LYS A 84 -13.87 18.10 14.13
C LYS A 84 -14.67 19.36 14.40
N TYR A 85 -15.94 19.21 14.77
CA TYR A 85 -16.76 20.25 15.36
C TYR A 85 -16.56 20.25 16.87
#